data_AF-A0A6H2A1V6-F1
#
_entry.id   AF-A0A6H2A1V6-F1
#
_cell.length_a   1.000
_cell.length_b   1.000
_cell.length_c   1.000
_cell.angle_alpha   90.00
_cell.angle_beta   90.00
_cell.angle_gamma   90.00
#
_symmetry.space_group_name_H-M   'P 1'
#
loop_
_entity.id
_entity.type
_entity.pdbx_description
1 polymer ?
#
loop_
_entity_poly.entity_id
_entity_poly.type
_entity_poly.pdbx_seq_one_letter_code
_entity_poly.pdbx_strand_id
1 'polypeptide(L)' 'MTKAQFLEKFEDILGNALKDIRATAERLFDSGAVDRESYEDDYLLPKIILTASLVDAADSWRPFDKKARRTVANLRHF' A
#
# COMPACT_ATOMS: atom_id res chain seq x y z
N MET A 1 0.53 -24.93 5.35
CA MET A 1 1.52 -23.89 5.71
C MET A 1 1.47 -23.71 7.21
N THR A 2 2.60 -23.75 7.91
CA THR A 2 2.68 -23.43 9.34
C THR A 2 2.67 -21.91 9.54
N LYS A 3 2.44 -21.43 10.78
CA LYS A 3 2.52 -19.98 11.09
C LYS A 3 3.89 -19.39 10.77
N ALA A 4 4.98 -20.12 11.05
CA ALA A 4 6.33 -19.67 10.75
C ALA A 4 6.55 -19.50 9.24
N GLN A 5 6.15 -20.51 8.45
CA GLN A 5 6.23 -20.44 6.98
C GLN A 5 5.35 -19.32 6.40
N PHE A 6 4.21 -19.03 7.03
CA PHE A 6 3.36 -17.91 6.64
C PHE A 6 4.06 -16.58 6.88
N LEU A 7 4.59 -16.37 8.09
CA LEU A 7 5.26 -15.11 8.44
C LEU A 7 6.46 -14.86 7.55
N GLU A 8 7.30 -15.87 7.31
CA GLU A 8 8.44 -15.75 6.39
C GLU A 8 8.00 -15.26 5.00
N LYS A 9 7.02 -15.93 4.38
CA LYS A 9 6.49 -15.52 3.07
C LYS A 9 5.78 -14.18 3.10
N PHE A 10 5.13 -13.84 4.21
CA PHE A 10 4.44 -12.57 4.38
C PHE A 10 5.44 -11.41 4.44
N GLU A 11 6.54 -11.58 5.17
CA GLU A 11 7.63 -10.58 5.22
C GLU A 11 8.27 -10.37 3.85
N ASP A 12 8.50 -11.44 3.08
CA ASP A 12 9.02 -11.32 1.72
C ASP A 12 8.10 -10.49 0.82
N ILE A 13 6.78 -10.75 0.88
CA ILE A 13 5.77 -10.01 0.11
C ILE A 13 5.68 -8.56 0.60
N LEU A 14 5.66 -8.35 1.92
CA LEU A 14 5.59 -7.02 2.54
C LEU A 14 6.79 -6.17 2.13
N GLY A 15 7.99 -6.74 2.10
CA GLY A 15 9.19 -6.05 1.65
C GLY A 15 9.10 -5.53 0.22
N ASN A 16 8.46 -6.29 -0.68
CA ASN A 16 8.22 -5.85 -2.06
C ASN A 16 7.12 -4.78 -2.12
N ALA A 17 6.00 -4.98 -1.42
CA ALA A 17 4.93 -3.99 -1.37
C ALA A 17 5.42 -2.63 -0.83
N LEU A 18 6.29 -2.62 0.18
CA LEU A 18 6.89 -1.40 0.72
C LEU A 18 7.76 -0.65 -0.30
N LYS A 19 8.49 -1.37 -1.15
CA LYS A 19 9.27 -0.75 -2.24
C LYS A 19 8.34 -0.07 -3.25
N ASP A 20 7.26 -0.72 -3.64
CA ASP A 20 6.30 -0.19 -4.61
C ASP A 20 5.54 1.03 -4.05
N ILE A 21 5.13 0.96 -2.78
CA ILE A 21 4.47 2.08 -2.07
C ILE A 21 5.41 3.28 -2.01
N ARG A 22 6.71 3.07 -1.72
CA ARG A 22 7.72 4.14 -1.67
C ARG A 22 7.92 4.78 -3.04
N ALA A 23 8.13 3.97 -4.08
CA ALA A 23 8.30 4.46 -5.44
C ALA A 23 7.07 5.25 -5.92
N THR A 24 5.87 4.79 -5.55
CA THR A 24 4.62 5.50 -5.86
C THR A 24 4.51 6.81 -5.08
N ALA A 25 4.89 6.83 -3.81
CA ALA A 25 4.89 8.04 -2.99
C ALA A 25 5.84 9.11 -3.55
N GLU A 26 7.05 8.73 -3.95
CA GLU A 26 8.03 9.62 -4.61
C GLU A 26 7.45 10.18 -5.92
N ARG A 27 6.91 9.32 -6.78
CA ARG A 27 6.26 9.74 -8.02
C ARG A 27 5.08 10.70 -7.80
N LEU A 28 4.25 10.44 -6.80
CA LEU A 28 3.11 11.30 -6.47
C LEU A 28 3.57 12.64 -5.91
N PHE A 29 4.59 12.65 -5.06
CA PHE A 29 5.22 13.88 -4.59
C PHE A 29 5.68 14.73 -5.78
N ASP A 30 6.34 14.12 -6.77
CA ASP A 30 6.88 14.75 -7.98
C ASP A 30 5.89 15.01 -9.12
N SER A 31 4.64 14.59 -8.97
CA SER A 31 3.64 14.67 -10.05
C SER A 31 3.12 16.08 -10.34
N GLY A 32 3.33 17.04 -9.44
CA GLY A 32 2.70 18.36 -9.49
C GLY A 32 1.19 18.34 -9.20
N ALA A 33 0.60 17.18 -8.87
CA ALA A 33 -0.82 17.06 -8.54
C ALA A 33 -1.18 17.60 -7.14
N VAL A 34 -0.17 17.91 -6.32
CA VAL A 34 -0.34 18.46 -4.98
C VAL A 34 0.40 19.78 -4.88
N ASP A 35 -0.29 20.82 -4.42
CA ASP A 35 0.30 22.11 -4.12
C ASP A 35 1.11 22.04 -2.82
N ARG A 36 2.41 21.75 -2.95
CA ARG A 36 3.32 21.51 -1.82
C ARG A 36 3.49 22.73 -0.92
N GLU A 37 3.39 23.94 -1.49
CA GLU A 37 3.62 25.19 -0.77
C GLU A 37 2.47 25.54 0.18
N SER A 38 1.30 24.92 -0.04
CA SER A 38 0.13 25.09 0.82
C SER A 38 0.18 24.27 2.12
N TYR A 39 1.18 23.40 2.30
CA TYR A 39 1.32 22.54 3.48
C TYR A 39 2.45 23.02 4.39
N GLU A 40 2.22 22.90 5.70
CA GLU A 40 3.24 23.12 6.72
C GLU A 40 4.23 21.94 6.79
N ASP A 41 5.35 22.12 7.51
CA ASP A 41 6.29 21.02 7.81
C ASP A 41 5.70 20.11 8.89
N ASP A 42 4.65 19.39 8.51
CA ASP A 42 3.92 18.45 9.34
C ASP A 42 3.70 17.11 8.62
N TYR A 43 2.94 16.21 9.27
CA TYR A 43 2.67 14.88 8.72
C TYR A 43 1.45 14.82 7.79
N LEU A 44 0.76 15.94 7.52
CA LEU A 44 -0.47 15.95 6.73
C LEU A 44 -0.19 15.56 5.28
N LEU A 45 0.72 16.25 4.61
CA LEU A 45 1.08 15.95 3.22
C LEU A 45 1.66 14.53 3.06
N PRO A 46 2.62 14.08 3.88
CA PRO A 46 3.07 12.68 3.86
C PRO A 46 1.93 11.67 4.04
N LYS A 47 0.97 11.94 4.93
CA LYS A 47 -0.17 11.04 5.17
C LYS A 47 -1.13 11.00 3.99
N ILE A 48 -1.37 12.13 3.31
CA ILE A 48 -2.17 12.19 2.08
C ILE A 48 -1.52 11.34 0.99
N ILE A 49 -0.22 11.56 0.74
CA ILE A 49 0.53 10.81 -0.27
C ILE A 49 0.56 9.32 0.06
N LEU A 50 0.87 8.96 1.31
CA LEU A 50 0.87 7.56 1.75
C LEU A 50 -0.51 6.91 1.55
N THR A 51 -1.59 7.62 1.87
CA THR A 51 -2.95 7.12 1.67
C THR A 51 -3.22 6.85 0.18
N ALA A 52 -2.84 7.78 -0.70
CA ALA A 52 -2.98 7.60 -2.14
C ALA A 52 -2.15 6.41 -2.66
N SER A 53 -0.89 6.27 -2.22
CA SER A 53 -0.04 5.13 -2.56
C SER A 53 -0.61 3.80 -2.07
N LEU A 54 -1.25 3.76 -0.89
CA LEU A 54 -1.87 2.55 -0.36
C LEU A 54 -3.13 2.14 -1.14
N VAL A 55 -3.90 3.11 -1.63
CA VAL A 55 -5.05 2.84 -2.51
C VAL A 55 -4.58 2.21 -3.83
N ASP A 56 -3.56 2.80 -4.46
CA ASP A 56 -2.96 2.26 -5.70
C ASP A 56 -2.35 0.87 -5.47
N ALA A 57 -1.62 0.68 -4.37
CA ALA A 57 -1.08 -0.61 -3.99
C ALA A 57 -2.18 -1.66 -3.73
N ALA A 58 -3.31 -1.28 -3.11
CA ALA A 58 -4.40 -2.21 -2.85
C ALA A 58 -5.00 -2.79 -4.15
N ASP A 59 -5.05 -2.00 -5.22
CA ASP A 59 -5.48 -2.46 -6.53
C ASP A 59 -4.42 -3.31 -7.22
N SER A 60 -3.14 -2.90 -7.15
CA SER A 60 -2.00 -3.62 -7.74
C SER A 60 -1.75 -4.98 -7.11
N TRP A 61 -1.88 -5.08 -5.79
CA TRP A 61 -1.67 -6.31 -5.01
C TRP A 61 -2.94 -7.15 -4.83
N ARG A 62 -4.04 -6.75 -5.48
CA ARG A 62 -5.31 -7.48 -5.42
C ARG A 62 -5.11 -8.89 -5.99
N PRO A 63 -5.51 -9.96 -5.25
CA PRO A 63 -5.41 -11.31 -5.79
C PRO A 63 -6.17 -11.46 -7.11
N PHE A 64 -5.60 -12.14 -8.10
CA PHE A 64 -6.25 -12.33 -9.40
C PHE A 64 -7.45 -13.28 -9.33
N ASP A 65 -7.36 -14.31 -8.49
CA ASP A 65 -8.37 -15.36 -8.38
C ASP A 65 -9.61 -14.93 -7.56
N LYS A 66 -10.80 -15.37 -8.01
CA LYS A 66 -12.09 -15.03 -7.40
C LYS A 66 -12.22 -15.58 -5.97
N LYS A 67 -11.73 -16.80 -5.71
CA LYS A 67 -11.77 -17.40 -4.37
C LYS A 67 -10.85 -16.62 -3.43
N ALA A 68 -9.65 -16.25 -3.86
CA ALA A 68 -8.75 -15.41 -3.08
C ALA A 68 -9.36 -14.03 -2.76
N ARG A 69 -9.99 -13.36 -3.73
CA ARG A 69 -10.71 -12.09 -3.50
C ARG A 69 -11.82 -12.22 -2.47
N ARG A 70 -12.59 -13.32 -2.49
CA ARG A 70 -13.63 -13.60 -1.49
C ARG A 70 -13.03 -13.79 -0.10
N THR A 71 -11.90 -14.48 0.01
CA THR A 71 -11.19 -14.63 1.28
C THR A 71 -10.76 -13.26 1.83
N VAL A 72 -10.19 -12.38 1.00
CA VAL A 72 -9.83 -11.01 1.41
C VAL A 72 -11.06 -10.24 1.90
N ALA A 73 -12.19 -10.33 1.21
CA ALA A 73 -13.43 -9.67 1.64
C ALA A 73 -13.89 -10.16 3.01
N ASN A 74 -13.85 -11.47 3.26
CA ASN A 74 -14.20 -12.04 4.56
C ASN A 74 -13.27 -11.55 5.68
N LEU A 75 -11.97 -11.40 5.40
CA LEU A 75 -10.98 -10.91 6.37
C LEU A 75 -11.21 -9.45 6.79
N ARG A 76 -11.93 -8.65 6.00
CA ARG A 76 -12.26 -7.25 6.35
C ARG A 76 -13.35 -7.11 7.43
N HIS A 77 -13.98 -8.21 7.83
CA HIS A 77 -15.04 -8.23 8.84
C HIS A 77 -14.57 -8.72 10.22
N PHE A 78 -13.27 -8.97 10.37
CA PHE A 78 -12.61 -9.27 11.65
C PHE A 78 -11.83 -8.03 12.12
#